data_AF-A0A512D604-F1
#
_entry.id   AF-A0A512D604-F1
#
_cell.length_a   1.000
_cell.length_b   1.000
_cell.length_c   1.000
_cell.angle_alpha   90.00
_cell.angle_beta   90.00
_cell.angle_gamma   90.00
#
_symmetry.space_group_name_H-M   'P 1'
#
loop_
_entity.id
_entity.type
_entity.pdbx_description
1 polymer ?
#
loop_
_entity_poly.entity_id
_entity_poly.type
_entity_poly.pdbx_seq_one_letter_code
_entity_poly.pdbx_strand_id
1 'polypeptide(L)'
;MSSSNLLDRASAELHCAADQAEARAQGNPLDPWSAMAGTVRLLAAALNPMPVMAPVAARELQGHFTTALGALDELALTDAPRDLPFWRAHIVDLKANAQMLELGAPKAGS
;
A
#
# COMPACT_ATOMS: atom_id res chain seq x y z
N MET A 1 14.09 -0.67 15.87
CA MET A 1 12.65 -0.89 16.04
C MET A 1 12.42 -2.40 16.18
N SER A 2 11.42 -2.86 16.93
CA SER A 2 11.04 -4.28 16.90
C SER A 2 10.41 -4.62 15.56
N SER A 3 10.50 -5.88 15.13
CA SER A 3 9.91 -6.36 13.87
C SER A 3 8.39 -6.16 13.81
N SER A 4 7.69 -6.26 14.95
CA SER A 4 6.27 -5.87 15.08
C SER A 4 6.04 -4.41 14.69
N ASN A 5 6.86 -3.48 15.20
CA ASN A 5 6.70 -2.05 14.90
C ASN A 5 6.93 -1.73 13.40
N LEU A 6 7.73 -2.54 12.70
CA LEU A 6 7.97 -2.37 11.26
C LEU A 6 6.78 -2.85 10.42
N LEU A 7 6.20 -4.01 10.76
CA LEU A 7 4.97 -4.50 10.12
C LEU A 7 3.78 -3.57 10.40
N ASP A 8 3.66 -3.06 11.63
CA ASP A 8 2.64 -2.09 12.02
C ASP A 8 2.76 -0.80 11.20
N ARG A 9 3.99 -0.30 11.05
CA ARG A 9 4.26 0.88 10.23
C ARG A 9 3.91 0.63 8.76
N ALA A 10 4.34 -0.49 8.19
CA ALA A 10 4.03 -0.81 6.80
C ALA A 10 2.52 -0.93 6.57
N SER A 11 1.79 -1.60 7.47
CA SER A 11 0.33 -1.70 7.44
C SER A 11 -0.35 -0.33 7.51
N ALA A 12 0.09 0.54 8.43
CA ALA A 12 -0.47 1.89 8.57
C ALA A 12 -0.26 2.76 7.32
N GLU A 13 0.92 2.69 6.70
CA GLU A 13 1.20 3.39 5.44
C GLU A 13 0.31 2.89 4.30
N LEU A 14 0.09 1.58 4.20
CA LEU A 14 -0.82 1.01 3.20
C LEU A 14 -2.28 1.42 3.45
N HIS A 15 -2.73 1.51 4.70
CA HIS A 15 -4.06 2.05 4.99
C HIS A 15 -4.21 3.49 4.50
N CYS A 16 -3.24 4.38 4.76
CA CYS A 16 -3.27 5.74 4.22
C CYS A 16 -3.27 5.76 2.68
N ALA A 17 -2.50 4.88 2.03
CA ALA A 17 -2.51 4.74 0.57
C ALA A 17 -3.89 4.31 0.05
N ALA A 18 -4.55 3.37 0.73
CA ALA A 18 -5.89 2.93 0.36
C ALA A 18 -6.94 4.04 0.49
N ASP A 19 -6.88 4.84 1.56
CA ASP A 19 -7.81 5.96 1.76
C ASP A 19 -7.62 7.03 0.68
N GLN A 20 -6.37 7.27 0.27
CA GLN A 20 -6.06 8.15 -0.84
C GLN A 20 -6.53 7.63 -2.20
N ALA A 21 -6.48 6.32 -2.43
CA ALA A 21 -7.03 5.70 -3.64
C ALA A 21 -8.57 5.78 -3.62
N GLU A 22 -9.21 5.50 -2.48
CA GLU A 22 -10.66 5.63 -2.32
C GLU A 22 -11.15 7.05 -2.59
N ALA A 23 -10.45 8.06 -2.06
CA ALA A 23 -10.78 9.46 -2.31
C ALA A 23 -10.72 9.83 -3.80
N ARG A 24 -9.77 9.25 -4.56
CA ARG A 24 -9.65 9.45 -6.02
C ARG A 24 -10.78 8.76 -6.79
N ALA A 25 -11.29 7.64 -6.30
CA ALA A 25 -12.44 6.95 -6.90
C ALA A 25 -13.75 7.72 -6.77
N GLN A 26 -13.83 8.69 -5.84
CA GLN A 26 -15.01 9.54 -5.60
C GLN A 26 -16.31 8.72 -5.38
N GLY A 27 -16.17 7.54 -4.77
CA GLY A 27 -17.30 6.63 -4.50
C GLY A 27 -17.81 5.85 -5.71
N ASN A 28 -17.13 5.89 -6.87
CA ASN A 28 -17.46 5.04 -8.01
C ASN A 28 -16.81 3.65 -7.86
N PRO A 29 -17.58 2.58 -7.55
CA PRO A 29 -17.02 1.26 -7.30
C PRO A 29 -16.43 0.59 -8.56
N LEU A 30 -16.74 1.11 -9.74
CA LEU A 30 -16.21 0.62 -11.02
C LEU A 30 -14.95 1.37 -11.45
N ASP A 31 -14.54 2.40 -10.70
CA ASP A 31 -13.31 3.12 -10.99
C ASP A 31 -12.09 2.24 -10.62
N PRO A 32 -11.03 2.20 -11.46
CA PRO A 32 -9.80 1.49 -11.12
C PRO A 32 -9.20 1.87 -9.75
N TRP A 33 -9.42 3.11 -9.30
CA TRP A 33 -9.00 3.57 -7.98
C TRP A 33 -9.71 2.83 -6.84
N SER A 34 -10.98 2.42 -6.99
CA SER A 34 -11.68 1.60 -6.00
C SER A 34 -11.09 0.19 -5.90
N ALA A 35 -10.76 -0.43 -7.03
CA ALA A 35 -10.10 -1.73 -7.05
C ALA A 35 -8.71 -1.68 -6.36
N MET A 36 -7.97 -0.60 -6.62
CA MET A 36 -6.70 -0.34 -5.93
C MET A 36 -6.88 -0.19 -4.42
N ALA A 37 -7.82 0.64 -3.97
CA ALA A 37 -8.10 0.83 -2.56
C ALA A 37 -8.41 -0.50 -1.85
N GLY A 38 -9.26 -1.33 -2.45
CA GLY A 38 -9.58 -2.67 -1.93
C GLY A 38 -8.34 -3.57 -1.83
N THR A 39 -7.52 -3.61 -2.87
CA THR A 39 -6.31 -4.45 -2.92
C THR A 39 -5.28 -4.01 -1.89
N VAL A 40 -5.07 -2.70 -1.75
CA VAL A 40 -4.15 -2.13 -0.76
C VAL A 40 -4.62 -2.45 0.66
N ARG A 41 -5.93 -2.36 0.97
CA ARG A 41 -6.48 -2.75 2.28
C ARG A 41 -6.26 -4.22 2.60
N LEU A 42 -6.44 -5.12 1.62
CA LEU A 42 -6.18 -6.55 1.81
C LEU A 42 -4.71 -6.81 2.16
N LEU A 43 -3.79 -6.12 1.50
CA LEU A 43 -2.37 -6.26 1.79
C LEU A 43 -2.00 -5.65 3.16
N ALA A 44 -2.58 -4.50 3.52
CA ALA A 44 -2.40 -3.91 4.85
C ALA A 44 -2.86 -4.87 5.96
N ALA A 45 -4.00 -5.52 5.78
CA ALA A 45 -4.55 -6.52 6.70
C ALA A 45 -3.71 -7.81 6.77
N ALA A 46 -3.04 -8.19 5.68
CA ALA A 46 -2.11 -9.31 5.67
C ALA A 46 -0.84 -9.03 6.48
N LEU A 47 -0.36 -7.77 6.45
CA LEU A 47 0.80 -7.34 7.25
C LEU A 47 0.45 -7.22 8.74
N ASN A 48 -0.72 -6.65 9.05
CA ASN A 48 -1.27 -6.64 10.39
C ASN A 48 -2.81 -6.67 10.33
N PRO A 49 -3.47 -7.72 10.84
CA PRO A 49 -4.93 -7.83 10.82
C PRO A 49 -5.62 -6.87 11.79
N MET A 50 -4.90 -6.34 12.77
CA MET A 50 -5.35 -5.31 13.70
C MET A 50 -4.84 -3.96 13.20
N PRO A 51 -5.72 -3.07 12.68
CA PRO A 51 -5.27 -1.79 12.17
C PRO A 51 -4.62 -0.98 13.29
N VAL A 52 -3.31 -0.74 13.16
CA VAL A 52 -2.58 0.10 14.10
C VAL A 52 -2.70 1.54 13.63
N MET A 53 -3.27 2.40 14.47
CA MET A 53 -3.23 3.85 14.29
C MET A 53 -1.81 4.37 14.62
N ALA A 54 -0.82 3.94 13.85
CA ALA A 54 0.49 4.56 13.92
C ALA A 54 0.38 5.98 13.33
N PRO A 55 1.02 7.00 13.95
CA PRO A 55 1.06 8.32 13.35
C PRO A 55 1.84 8.26 12.03
N VAL A 56 1.12 8.45 10.92
CA VAL A 56 1.67 8.47 9.56
C VAL A 56 1.76 9.93 9.10
N ALA A 57 2.94 10.36 8.65
CA ALA A 57 3.11 11.70 8.07
C ALA A 57 2.31 11.84 6.76
N ALA A 58 1.64 12.98 6.59
CA ALA A 58 0.93 13.32 5.35
C ALA A 58 1.90 13.36 4.16
N ARG A 59 1.59 12.62 3.10
CA ARG A 59 2.40 12.52 1.88
C ARG A 59 1.53 12.08 0.71
N GLU A 60 2.09 12.14 -0.49
CA GLU A 60 1.44 11.60 -1.69
C GLU A 60 1.39 10.07 -1.65
N LEU A 61 0.45 9.49 -2.40
CA LEU A 61 0.20 8.05 -2.50
C LEU A 61 1.49 7.24 -2.72
N GLN A 62 2.34 7.69 -3.66
CA GLN A 62 3.64 7.08 -3.95
C GLN A 62 4.60 7.04 -2.75
N GLY A 63 4.54 8.07 -1.90
CA GLY A 63 5.34 8.19 -0.69
C GLY A 63 4.96 7.14 0.35
N HIS A 64 3.67 6.83 0.47
CA HIS A 64 3.17 5.78 1.37
C HIS A 64 3.70 4.39 0.96
N PHE A 65 3.58 4.02 -0.31
CA PHE A 65 4.13 2.74 -0.81
C PHE A 65 5.65 2.65 -0.60
N THR A 66 6.37 3.74 -0.86
CA THR A 66 7.84 3.77 -0.68
C THR A 66 8.23 3.57 0.78
N THR A 67 7.49 4.15 1.71
CA THR A 67 7.77 3.99 3.15
C THR A 67 7.36 2.62 3.66
N ALA A 68 6.25 2.06 3.16
CA ALA A 68 5.86 0.68 3.47
C ALA A 68 6.96 -0.31 3.04
N LEU A 69 7.49 -0.17 1.82
CA LEU A 69 8.62 -0.97 1.34
C LEU A 69 9.86 -0.79 2.22
N GLY A 70 10.23 0.45 2.55
CA GLY A 70 11.36 0.73 3.44
C GLY A 70 11.22 0.04 4.80
N ALA A 71 10.03 0.09 5.41
CA ALA A 71 9.77 -0.58 6.68
C ALA A 71 9.88 -2.11 6.55
N LEU A 72 9.40 -2.69 5.44
CA LEU A 72 9.58 -4.11 5.16
C LEU A 72 11.04 -4.48 4.91
N ASP A 73 11.82 -3.62 4.26
CA ASP A 73 13.25 -3.81 3.97
C ASP A 73 14.12 -3.79 5.24
N GLU A 74 13.66 -3.11 6.29
CA GLU A 74 14.31 -3.07 7.60
C GLU A 74 14.06 -4.33 8.46
N LEU A 75 13.18 -5.24 8.05
CA LEU A 75 12.92 -6.48 8.79
C LEU A 75 14.16 -7.38 8.82
N ALA A 76 14.57 -7.78 10.02
CA ALA A 76 15.63 -8.76 10.19
C ALA A 76 15.24 -10.10 9.56
N LEU A 77 16.18 -10.77 8.88
CA LEU A 77 15.93 -12.05 8.21
C LEU A 77 15.39 -13.14 9.15
N THR A 78 15.74 -13.09 10.43
CA THR A 78 15.28 -14.05 11.45
C THR A 78 13.81 -13.86 11.83
N ASP A 79 13.27 -12.66 11.60
CA ASP A 79 11.92 -12.27 12.01
C ASP A 79 11.01 -12.03 10.80
N ALA A 80 11.55 -12.16 9.59
CA ALA A 80 10.86 -11.95 8.33
C ALA A 80 9.77 -13.02 8.13
N PRO A 81 8.50 -12.62 7.95
CA PRO A 81 7.45 -13.55 7.57
C PRO A 81 7.76 -14.24 6.24
N ARG A 82 7.33 -15.50 6.08
CA ARG A 82 7.60 -16.28 4.86
C ARG A 82 7.07 -15.59 3.59
N ASP A 83 5.96 -14.88 3.72
CA ASP A 83 5.30 -14.19 2.61
C ASP A 83 5.88 -12.79 2.32
N LEU A 84 6.92 -12.37 3.05
CA LEU A 84 7.54 -11.05 2.88
C LEU A 84 7.97 -10.75 1.43
N PRO A 85 8.59 -11.68 0.67
CA PRO A 85 8.92 -11.43 -0.74
C PRO A 85 7.68 -11.18 -1.60
N PHE A 86 6.61 -11.90 -1.34
CA PHE A 86 5.33 -11.75 -2.04
C PHE A 86 4.70 -10.39 -1.74
N TRP A 87 4.66 -9.98 -0.47
CA TRP A 87 4.14 -8.67 -0.09
C TRP A 87 4.95 -7.52 -0.70
N ARG A 88 6.29 -7.59 -0.68
CA ARG A 88 7.14 -6.58 -1.31
C ARG A 88 6.85 -6.45 -2.80
N ALA A 89 6.77 -7.57 -3.53
CA ALA A 89 6.47 -7.55 -4.95
C ALA A 89 5.11 -6.89 -5.24
N HIS A 90 4.07 -7.23 -4.46
CA HIS A 90 2.75 -6.62 -4.61
C HIS A 90 2.73 -5.12 -4.31
N ILE A 91 3.48 -4.64 -3.31
CA ILE A 91 3.57 -3.20 -3.05
C ILE A 91 4.27 -2.47 -4.21
N VAL A 92 5.30 -3.07 -4.82
CA VAL A 92 5.97 -2.52 -6.00
C VAL A 92 5.00 -2.42 -7.18
N ASP A 93 4.23 -3.48 -7.45
CA ASP A 93 3.25 -3.49 -8.53
C ASP A 93 2.13 -2.46 -8.30
N LEU A 94 1.63 -2.35 -7.07
CA LEU A 94 0.63 -1.35 -6.69
C LEU A 94 1.15 0.08 -6.86
N LYS A 95 2.41 0.32 -6.49
CA LYS A 95 3.09 1.60 -6.70
C LYS A 95 3.16 1.98 -8.18
N ALA A 96 3.54 1.04 -9.05
CA ALA A 96 3.58 1.24 -10.49
C ALA A 96 2.18 1.47 -11.08
N ASN A 97 1.19 0.67 -10.66
CA ASN A 97 -0.20 0.82 -11.09
C ASN A 97 -0.76 2.19 -10.69
N ALA A 98 -0.47 2.67 -9.47
CA ALA A 98 -0.91 3.98 -9.00
C ALA A 98 -0.34 5.10 -9.89
N GLN A 99 0.93 4.99 -10.28
CA GLN A 99 1.55 5.95 -11.19
C GLN A 99 0.88 5.93 -12.57
N MET A 100 0.55 4.75 -13.10
CA MET A 100 -0.18 4.64 -14.38
C MET A 100 -1.58 5.24 -14.31
N LEU A 101 -2.30 5.05 -13.22
CA LEU A 101 -3.62 5.66 -13.02
C LEU A 101 -3.53 7.19 -12.89
N GLU A 102 -2.50 7.70 -12.22
CA GLU A 102 -2.26 9.16 -12.09
C GLU A 102 -1.94 9.83 -13.43
N LEU A 103 -1.22 9.14 -14.31
CA LEU A 103 -0.92 9.64 -15.66
C LEU A 103 -2.14 9.56 -16.61
N GLY A 104 -3.23 8.94 -16.16
CA GLY A 104 -4.35 8.54 -17.00
C GLY A 104 -3.96 7.33 -17.84
N ALA A 105 -4.68 6.21 -17.68
CA ALA A 105 -4.51 5.08 -18.57
C ALA A 105 -4.65 5.58 -20.04
N PRO A 106 -3.77 5.14 -20.98
CA PRO A 106 -3.96 5.48 -22.38
C PRO A 106 -5.39 5.09 -22.75
N LYS A 107 -6.16 6.04 -23.31
CA LYS A 107 -7.48 5.74 -23.86
C LYS A 107 -7.30 4.61 -24.85
N ALA A 108 -7.82 3.43 -24.53
CA ALA A 108 -7.92 2.35 -25.49
C ALA A 108 -8.87 2.81 -26.61
N GLY A 109 -8.29 3.23 -27.74
CA GLY A 109 -8.99 3.46 -29.00
C GLY A 109 -9.77 4.78 -29.11
N SER A 110 -9.41 5.59 -30.09
CA SER A 110 -10.34 6.41 -30.88
C SER A 110 -10.14 6.06 -32.34
#